data_AF-A0A084SHB6-F1
#
_entry.id   AF-A0A084SHB6-F1
#
_cell.length_a   1.000
_cell.length_b   1.000
_cell.length_c   1.000
_cell.angle_alpha   90.00
_cell.angle_beta   90.00
_cell.angle_gamma   90.00
#
_symmetry.space_group_name_H-M   'P 1'
#
loop_
_entity.id
_entity.type
_entity.pdbx_description
1 polymer ?
#
loop_
_entity_poly.entity_id
_entity_poly.type
_entity_poly.pdbx_seq_one_letter_code
_entity_poly.pdbx_strand_id
1 'polypeptide(L)'
;MLWVLGVLGVLFARRSRLTPRLIHGGFAAATVPFLPIFALAEYFMAGSGLIWVPMTGHRLVMLAMGVLAPTGLWLGGGLIASFALEAAVLWFALGLGGHPGVRSPWEPWVTLVYGGVALAILAYRVRSQNIELKLREVRAEAEALERLARLFIAVRDATNTPLQTLELSIALLRQRSPGSEPTIAAMERAVHRIRSLTQRLGSMDPLLVWREGDESFDADAMLRHLEEDLARELERRRH
;
A
#
# COMPACT_ATOMS: atom_id res chain seq x y z
N MET A 1 3.87 -19.99 -27.47
CA MET A 1 2.44 -19.76 -27.14
C MET A 1 1.91 -20.76 -26.11
N LEU A 2 1.91 -22.08 -26.36
CA LEU A 2 1.38 -23.10 -25.42
C LEU A 2 2.01 -23.08 -24.00
N TRP A 3 3.30 -22.78 -23.90
CA TRP A 3 4.00 -22.76 -22.61
C TRP A 3 3.59 -21.58 -21.70
N VAL A 4 3.32 -20.41 -22.30
CA VAL A 4 2.82 -19.23 -21.57
C VAL A 4 1.41 -19.47 -21.04
N LEU A 5 0.56 -20.15 -21.81
CA LEU A 5 -0.76 -20.60 -21.37
C LEU A 5 -0.67 -21.63 -20.24
N GLY A 6 0.33 -22.52 -20.27
CA GLY A 6 0.61 -23.45 -19.17
C GLY A 6 1.00 -22.74 -17.88
N VAL A 7 1.91 -21.76 -17.95
CA VAL A 7 2.32 -20.96 -16.78
C VAL A 7 1.17 -20.12 -16.24
N LEU A 8 0.39 -19.47 -17.13
CA LEU A 8 -0.82 -18.73 -16.75
C LEU A 8 -1.89 -19.65 -16.13
N GLY A 9 -2.08 -20.85 -16.66
CA GLY A 9 -3.00 -21.85 -16.12
C GLY A 9 -2.60 -22.33 -14.72
N VAL A 10 -1.30 -22.55 -14.48
CA VAL A 10 -0.77 -22.92 -13.16
C VAL A 10 -0.91 -21.76 -12.16
N LEU A 11 -0.66 -20.52 -12.59
CA LEU A 11 -0.86 -19.33 -11.75
C LEU A 11 -2.34 -19.10 -11.43
N PHE A 12 -3.23 -19.33 -12.40
CA PHE A 12 -4.68 -19.22 -12.21
C PHE A 12 -5.21 -20.32 -11.28
N ALA A 13 -4.73 -21.55 -11.42
CA ALA A 13 -5.08 -22.67 -10.55
C ALA A 13 -4.60 -22.48 -9.11
N ARG A 14 -3.51 -21.75 -8.89
CA ARG A 14 -2.95 -21.43 -7.56
C ARG A 14 -3.29 -20.02 -7.05
N ARG A 15 -4.34 -19.39 -7.58
CA ARG A 15 -4.75 -18.00 -7.26
C ARG A 15 -4.89 -17.70 -5.76
N SER A 16 -5.22 -18.71 -4.93
CA SER A 16 -5.41 -18.57 -3.48
C SER A 16 -4.10 -18.60 -2.67
N ARG A 17 -2.95 -18.93 -3.28
CA ARG A 17 -1.63 -19.01 -2.61
C ARG A 17 -0.53 -18.32 -3.42
N LEU A 18 -0.86 -17.23 -4.11
CA LEU A 18 0.09 -16.48 -4.93
C LEU A 18 1.08 -15.73 -4.02
N THR A 19 2.27 -16.31 -3.85
CA THR A 19 3.40 -15.65 -3.20
C THR A 19 4.09 -14.73 -4.23
N PRO A 20 4.61 -13.55 -3.84
CA PRO A 20 5.29 -12.62 -4.76
C PRO A 20 6.40 -13.28 -5.58
N ARG A 21 7.13 -14.24 -4.99
CA ARG A 21 8.19 -15.00 -5.66
C ARG A 21 7.68 -15.87 -6.81
N LEU A 22 6.49 -16.47 -6.70
CA LEU A 22 5.88 -17.28 -7.77
C LEU A 22 5.44 -16.42 -8.94
N ILE A 23 4.91 -15.22 -8.67
CA ILE A 23 4.54 -14.26 -9.72
C ILE A 23 5.79 -13.78 -10.46
N HIS A 24 6.85 -13.42 -9.72
CA HIS A 24 8.12 -12.99 -10.33
C HIS A 24 8.76 -14.11 -11.16
N GLY A 25 8.79 -15.34 -10.64
CA GLY A 25 9.30 -16.51 -11.34
C GLY A 25 8.48 -16.85 -12.59
N GLY A 26 7.15 -16.79 -12.51
CA GLY A 26 6.27 -17.02 -13.65
C GLY A 26 6.45 -15.96 -14.74
N PHE A 27 6.61 -14.69 -14.37
CA PHE A 27 6.87 -13.60 -15.32
C PHE A 27 8.22 -13.77 -16.01
N ALA A 28 9.29 -14.06 -15.26
CA ALA A 28 10.60 -14.33 -15.84
C ALA A 28 10.55 -15.56 -16.76
N ALA A 29 9.92 -16.65 -16.34
CA ALA A 29 9.76 -17.86 -17.14
C ALA A 29 8.97 -17.62 -18.43
N ALA A 30 7.98 -16.72 -18.43
CA ALA A 30 7.25 -16.34 -19.62
C ALA A 30 8.07 -15.44 -20.57
N THR A 31 9.00 -14.64 -20.03
CA THR A 31 9.70 -13.60 -20.77
C THR A 31 11.05 -14.05 -21.33
N VAL A 32 11.83 -14.82 -20.55
CA VAL A 32 13.16 -15.32 -20.94
C VAL A 32 13.18 -16.07 -22.28
N PRO A 33 12.17 -16.90 -22.64
CA PRO A 33 12.15 -17.57 -23.93
C PRO A 33 12.11 -16.63 -25.14
N PHE A 34 11.70 -15.36 -24.97
CA PHE A 34 11.68 -14.40 -26.07
C PHE A 34 13.08 -13.96 -26.52
N LEU A 35 14.10 -14.02 -25.65
CA LEU A 35 15.49 -13.69 -26.00
C LEU A 35 15.97 -14.54 -27.20
N PRO A 36 16.06 -15.88 -27.10
CA PRO A 36 16.54 -16.70 -28.22
C PRO A 36 15.59 -16.67 -29.43
N ILE A 37 14.28 -16.46 -29.21
CA ILE A 37 13.31 -16.34 -30.31
C ILE A 37 13.60 -15.10 -31.15
N PHE A 38 13.86 -13.96 -30.52
CA PHE A 38 14.15 -12.73 -31.25
C PHE A 38 15.55 -12.76 -31.88
N ALA A 39 16.55 -13.31 -31.19
CA ALA A 39 17.87 -13.51 -31.79
C ALA A 39 17.79 -14.36 -33.08
N LEU A 40 17.03 -15.47 -33.03
CA LEU A 40 16.83 -16.34 -34.18
C LEU A 40 16.02 -15.66 -35.29
N ALA A 41 14.99 -14.89 -34.95
CA ALA A 41 14.20 -14.13 -35.92
C ALA A 41 15.06 -13.12 -36.68
N GLU A 42 15.91 -12.36 -35.99
CA GLU A 42 16.81 -11.38 -36.62
C GLU A 42 17.88 -12.07 -37.48
N TYR A 43 18.40 -13.23 -37.05
CA TYR A 43 19.31 -14.05 -37.84
C TYR A 43 18.68 -14.51 -39.17
N PHE A 44 17.46 -15.03 -39.14
CA PHE A 44 16.75 -15.44 -40.36
C PHE A 44 16.41 -14.27 -41.27
N MET A 45 15.99 -13.13 -40.69
CA MET A 45 15.67 -11.93 -41.47
C MET A 45 16.91 -11.38 -42.17
N ALA A 46 18.08 -11.42 -41.52
CA ALA A 46 19.35 -11.07 -42.14
C ALA A 46 19.68 -11.96 -43.36
N GLY A 47 19.36 -13.25 -43.31
CA GLY A 47 19.56 -14.16 -44.44
C GLY A 47 18.51 -14.07 -45.56
N SER A 48 17.36 -13.41 -45.32
CA SER A 48 16.20 -13.42 -46.22
C SER A 48 16.27 -12.43 -47.39
N GLY A 49 17.17 -11.44 -47.33
CA GLY A 49 17.29 -10.38 -48.35
C GLY A 49 16.12 -9.39 -48.41
N LEU A 50 15.13 -9.51 -47.52
CA LEU A 50 14.00 -8.58 -47.41
C LEU A 50 14.43 -7.26 -46.76
N ILE A 51 13.63 -6.22 -46.94
CA ILE A 51 13.79 -4.96 -46.20
C ILE A 51 12.99 -5.06 -44.90
N TRP A 52 13.64 -4.87 -43.76
CA TRP A 52 12.97 -4.87 -42.46
C TRP A 52 13.50 -3.77 -41.53
N VAL A 53 12.75 -3.53 -40.45
CA VAL A 53 13.19 -2.65 -39.36
C VAL A 53 13.68 -3.55 -38.21
N PRO A 54 14.99 -3.59 -37.97
CA PRO A 54 15.55 -4.48 -36.95
C PRO A 54 15.08 -4.09 -35.54
N MET A 55 15.12 -5.07 -34.64
CA MET A 55 14.92 -4.92 -33.21
C MET A 55 13.56 -4.36 -32.77
N THR A 56 12.57 -4.34 -33.66
CA THR A 56 11.21 -3.87 -33.33
C THR A 56 10.58 -4.72 -32.22
N GLY A 57 10.80 -6.04 -32.24
CA GLY A 57 10.34 -6.96 -31.19
C GLY A 57 10.94 -6.64 -29.82
N HIS A 58 12.25 -6.35 -29.76
CA HIS A 58 12.94 -5.99 -28.53
C HIS A 58 12.37 -4.70 -27.92
N ARG A 59 12.10 -3.66 -28.73
CA ARG A 59 11.51 -2.39 -28.27
C ARG A 59 10.14 -2.60 -27.64
N LEU A 60 9.27 -3.34 -28.32
CA LEU A 60 7.91 -3.61 -27.84
C LEU A 60 7.91 -4.40 -26.54
N VAL A 61 8.76 -5.43 -26.43
CA VAL A 61 8.86 -6.24 -25.21
C VAL A 61 9.46 -5.44 -24.06
N MET A 62 10.50 -4.63 -24.29
CA MET A 62 11.05 -3.74 -23.26
C MET A 62 10.01 -2.75 -22.72
N LEU A 63 9.25 -2.10 -23.60
CA LEU A 63 8.17 -1.20 -23.17
C LEU A 63 7.06 -1.95 -22.43
N ALA A 64 6.64 -3.11 -22.95
CA ALA A 64 5.64 -3.95 -22.30
C ALA A 64 6.10 -4.38 -20.90
N MET A 65 7.38 -4.73 -20.73
CA MET A 65 7.97 -5.01 -19.42
C MET A 65 7.92 -3.78 -18.51
N GLY A 66 8.29 -2.60 -18.99
CA GLY A 66 8.23 -1.36 -18.19
C GLY A 66 6.83 -1.09 -17.62
N VAL A 67 5.78 -1.38 -18.39
CA VAL A 67 4.38 -1.15 -17.98
C VAL A 67 3.82 -2.32 -17.16
N LEU A 68 3.97 -3.55 -17.63
CA LEU A 68 3.25 -4.73 -17.13
C LEU A 68 4.02 -5.52 -16.09
N ALA A 69 5.34 -5.35 -15.97
CA ALA A 69 6.13 -6.21 -15.10
C ALA A 69 5.64 -6.12 -13.65
N PRO A 70 5.15 -7.21 -13.05
CA PRO A 70 4.76 -7.22 -11.64
C PRO A 70 5.99 -7.24 -10.70
N THR A 71 7.19 -7.22 -11.26
CA THR A 71 8.46 -7.45 -10.58
C THR A 71 9.06 -6.17 -10.02
N GLY A 72 9.79 -6.28 -8.91
CA GLY A 72 10.60 -5.19 -8.38
C GLY A 72 11.68 -4.68 -9.35
N LEU A 73 12.23 -3.51 -9.04
CA LEU A 73 13.17 -2.77 -9.90
C LEU A 73 14.37 -3.61 -10.37
N TRP A 74 14.88 -4.49 -9.51
CA TRP A 74 16.04 -5.33 -9.81
C TRP A 74 15.76 -6.37 -10.90
N LEU A 75 14.68 -7.15 -10.78
CA LEU A 75 14.36 -8.21 -11.74
C LEU A 75 13.84 -7.62 -13.06
N GLY A 76 12.95 -6.63 -13.00
CA GLY A 76 12.43 -5.97 -14.20
C GLY A 76 13.53 -5.20 -14.93
N GLY A 77 14.36 -4.45 -14.19
CA GLY A 77 15.49 -3.72 -14.74
C GLY A 77 16.56 -4.65 -15.32
N GLY A 78 16.86 -5.76 -14.64
CA GLY A 78 17.76 -6.80 -15.14
C GLY A 78 17.29 -7.39 -16.47
N LEU A 79 15.99 -7.74 -16.58
CA LEU A 79 15.41 -8.24 -17.83
C LEU A 79 15.49 -7.19 -18.95
N ILE A 80 15.08 -5.94 -18.69
CA ILE A 80 15.17 -4.86 -19.70
C ILE A 80 16.63 -4.67 -20.15
N ALA A 81 17.58 -4.69 -19.21
CA ALA A 81 19.01 -4.60 -19.52
C ALA A 81 19.50 -5.79 -20.36
N SER A 82 19.03 -7.02 -20.08
CA SER A 82 19.36 -8.20 -20.90
C SER A 82 18.87 -8.06 -22.34
N PHE A 83 17.62 -7.62 -22.57
CA PHE A 83 17.10 -7.40 -23.92
C PHE A 83 17.81 -6.24 -24.64
N ALA A 84 18.17 -5.18 -23.92
CA ALA A 84 18.93 -4.06 -24.47
C ALA A 84 20.36 -4.49 -24.86
N LEU A 85 21.01 -5.30 -24.03
CA LEU A 85 22.33 -5.86 -24.30
C LEU A 85 22.30 -6.82 -25.49
N GLU A 86 21.32 -7.72 -25.55
CA GLU A 86 21.13 -8.65 -26.67
C GLU A 86 20.96 -7.89 -27.99
N ALA A 87 20.12 -6.85 -28.02
CA ALA A 87 19.95 -6.02 -29.21
C ALA A 87 21.26 -5.36 -29.68
N ALA A 88 22.09 -4.89 -28.75
CA ALA A 88 23.41 -4.35 -29.08
C ALA A 88 24.37 -5.42 -29.60
N VAL A 89 24.41 -6.59 -28.97
CA VAL A 89 25.25 -7.73 -29.40
C VAL A 89 24.85 -8.19 -30.80
N LEU A 90 23.56 -8.35 -31.08
CA LEU A 90 23.06 -8.74 -32.40
C LEU A 90 23.43 -7.72 -33.48
N TRP A 91 23.34 -6.42 -33.17
CA TRP A 91 23.72 -5.36 -34.11
C TRP A 91 25.18 -5.47 -34.57
N PHE A 92 26.11 -5.65 -33.62
CA PHE A 92 27.53 -5.76 -33.94
C PHE A 92 27.91 -7.14 -34.51
N ALA A 93 27.33 -8.22 -34.00
CA ALA A 93 27.65 -9.58 -34.43
C ALA A 93 27.16 -9.88 -35.85
N LEU A 94 26.00 -9.36 -36.24
CA LEU A 94 25.40 -9.56 -37.57
C LEU A 94 25.81 -8.49 -38.59
N GLY A 95 26.60 -7.48 -38.18
CA GLY A 95 27.05 -6.41 -39.08
C GLY A 95 25.90 -5.61 -39.70
N LEU A 96 24.78 -5.47 -38.98
CA LEU A 96 23.51 -4.95 -39.50
C LEU A 96 23.61 -3.50 -40.01
N GLY A 97 24.59 -2.73 -39.51
CA GLY A 97 24.82 -1.36 -39.96
C GLY A 97 25.29 -1.23 -41.42
N GLY A 98 25.82 -2.29 -42.02
CA GLY A 98 26.22 -2.33 -43.44
C GLY A 98 25.28 -3.13 -44.34
N HIS A 99 24.20 -3.70 -43.78
CA HIS A 99 23.36 -4.63 -44.52
C HIS A 99 22.36 -3.88 -45.43
N PRO A 100 22.29 -4.20 -46.74
CA PRO A 100 21.46 -3.46 -47.70
C PRO A 100 19.95 -3.53 -47.43
N GLY A 101 19.49 -4.50 -46.64
CA GLY A 101 18.09 -4.65 -46.22
C GLY A 101 17.68 -3.83 -44.98
N VAL A 102 18.61 -3.13 -44.32
CA VAL A 102 18.32 -2.43 -43.06
C VAL A 102 17.89 -0.99 -43.32
N ARG A 103 16.67 -0.64 -42.87
CA ARG A 103 16.07 0.69 -43.10
C ARG A 103 16.48 1.74 -42.05
N SER A 104 17.13 1.35 -40.96
CA SER A 104 17.43 2.21 -39.81
C SER A 104 18.94 2.32 -39.55
N PRO A 105 19.61 3.41 -39.99
CA PRO A 105 21.05 3.60 -39.79
C PRO A 105 21.46 3.92 -38.34
N TRP A 106 20.50 4.36 -37.51
CA TRP A 106 20.74 4.88 -36.15
C TRP A 106 20.63 3.82 -35.06
N GLU A 107 20.44 2.56 -35.43
CA GLU A 107 20.55 1.44 -34.50
C GLU A 107 22.02 1.18 -34.16
N PRO A 108 22.35 0.76 -32.92
CA PRO A 108 21.47 0.26 -31.86
C PRO A 108 20.99 1.34 -30.87
N TRP A 109 21.41 2.60 -31.04
CA TRP A 109 21.19 3.68 -30.06
C TRP A 109 19.71 3.96 -29.80
N VAL A 110 18.88 3.93 -30.85
CA VAL A 110 17.43 4.10 -30.70
C VAL A 110 16.84 3.03 -29.77
N THR A 111 17.23 1.78 -29.94
CA THR A 111 16.76 0.66 -29.12
C THR A 111 17.20 0.81 -27.65
N LEU A 112 18.40 1.33 -27.40
CA LEU A 112 18.86 1.66 -26.05
C LEU A 112 18.06 2.80 -25.41
N VAL A 113 17.68 3.83 -26.17
CA VAL A 113 16.79 4.90 -25.69
C VAL A 113 15.44 4.31 -25.27
N TYR A 114 14.86 3.41 -26.06
CA TYR A 114 13.64 2.69 -25.67
C TYR A 114 13.81 1.87 -24.38
N GLY A 115 14.96 1.20 -24.21
CA GLY A 115 15.30 0.51 -22.96
C GLY A 115 15.38 1.47 -21.77
N GLY A 116 15.98 2.64 -21.95
CA GLY A 116 16.03 3.70 -20.94
C GLY A 116 14.65 4.23 -20.56
N VAL A 117 13.77 4.47 -21.54
CA VAL A 117 12.38 4.88 -21.31
C VAL A 117 11.61 3.80 -20.54
N ALA A 118 11.76 2.53 -20.92
CA ALA A 118 11.13 1.41 -20.21
C ALA A 118 11.59 1.33 -18.75
N LEU A 119 12.90 1.52 -18.50
CA LEU A 119 13.47 1.59 -17.15
C LEU A 119 12.91 2.77 -16.35
N ALA A 120 12.78 3.94 -16.97
CA ALA A 120 12.21 5.12 -16.32
C ALA A 120 10.75 4.90 -15.91
N ILE A 121 9.93 4.30 -16.79
CA ILE A 121 8.55 3.92 -16.49
C ILE A 121 8.50 2.93 -15.31
N LEU A 122 9.34 1.90 -15.34
CA LEU A 122 9.42 0.91 -14.26
C LEU A 122 9.81 1.57 -12.92
N ALA A 123 10.82 2.44 -12.93
CA ALA A 123 11.28 3.16 -11.75
C ALA A 123 10.19 4.08 -11.17
N TYR A 124 9.51 4.83 -12.04
CA TYR A 124 8.39 5.69 -11.65
C TYR A 124 7.26 4.89 -11.00
N ARG A 125 6.88 3.76 -11.60
CA ARG A 125 5.81 2.89 -11.09
C ARG A 125 6.16 2.30 -9.71
N VAL A 126 7.36 1.75 -9.55
CA VAL A 126 7.82 1.19 -8.27
C VAL A 126 7.85 2.28 -7.19
N ARG A 127 8.33 3.48 -7.55
CA ARG A 127 8.34 4.62 -6.63
C ARG A 127 6.94 5.06 -6.22
N SER A 128 6.02 5.16 -7.19
CA SER A 128 4.62 5.54 -6.97
C SER A 128 3.93 4.56 -6.01
N GLN A 129 4.11 3.25 -6.21
CA GLN A 129 3.56 2.22 -5.32
C GLN A 129 4.09 2.33 -3.89
N ASN A 130 5.40 2.54 -3.72
CA ASN A 130 5.99 2.69 -2.39
C ASN A 130 5.49 3.95 -1.67
N ILE A 131 5.29 5.05 -2.40
CA ILE A 131 4.72 6.28 -1.84
C ILE A 131 3.26 6.05 -1.44
N GLU A 132 2.48 5.37 -2.27
CA GLU A 132 1.08 5.07 -1.97
C GLU A 132 0.94 4.19 -0.72
N LEU A 133 1.79 3.17 -0.56
CA LEU A 133 1.80 2.33 0.64
C LEU A 133 2.11 3.15 1.90
N LYS A 134 3.14 4.01 1.86
CA LYS A 134 3.47 4.89 2.98
C LYS A 134 2.35 5.87 3.31
N LEU A 135 1.71 6.43 2.29
CA LEU A 135 0.56 7.32 2.49
C LEU A 135 -0.62 6.59 3.12
N ARG A 136 -0.86 5.33 2.78
CA ARG A 136 -1.91 4.51 3.39
C ARG A 136 -1.61 4.21 4.86
N GLU A 137 -0.37 3.89 5.19
CA GLU A 137 0.07 3.66 6.58
C GLU A 137 -0.12 4.92 7.44
N VAL A 138 0.39 6.06 6.98
CA VAL A 138 0.24 7.34 7.69
C VAL A 138 -1.23 7.76 7.83
N ARG A 139 -2.06 7.52 6.81
CA ARG A 139 -3.51 7.78 6.92
C ARG A 139 -4.19 6.87 7.94
N ALA A 140 -3.83 5.58 7.96
CA ALA A 140 -4.39 4.65 8.92
C ALA A 140 -4.02 5.03 10.36
N GLU A 141 -2.79 5.48 10.60
CA GLU A 141 -2.36 5.99 11.91
C GLU A 141 -3.12 7.25 12.31
N ALA A 142 -3.27 8.21 11.39
CA ALA A 142 -4.02 9.44 11.64
C ALA A 142 -5.49 9.15 11.96
N GLU A 143 -6.15 8.26 11.19
CA GLU A 143 -7.53 7.85 11.44
C GLU A 143 -7.69 7.13 12.79
N ALA A 144 -6.72 6.31 13.19
CA ALA A 144 -6.72 5.64 14.49
C ALA A 144 -6.61 6.65 15.65
N LEU A 145 -5.72 7.63 15.53
CA LEU A 145 -5.57 8.71 16.52
C LEU A 145 -6.84 9.58 16.61
N GLU A 146 -7.44 9.92 15.47
CA GLU A 146 -8.69 10.67 15.42
C GLU A 146 -9.84 9.91 16.10
N ARG A 147 -9.93 8.59 15.88
CA ARG A 147 -10.90 7.72 16.59
C ARG A 147 -10.66 7.71 18.10
N LEU A 148 -9.41 7.59 18.55
CA LEU A 148 -9.09 7.62 19.99
C LEU A 148 -9.42 8.96 20.64
N ALA A 149 -9.11 10.07 19.96
CA ALA A 149 -9.43 11.40 20.47
C ALA A 149 -10.95 11.61 20.57
N ARG A 150 -11.74 11.18 19.58
CA ARG A 150 -13.21 11.16 19.66
C ARG A 150 -13.71 10.35 20.86
N LEU A 151 -13.10 9.20 21.13
CA LEU A 151 -13.48 8.37 22.27
C LEU A 151 -13.19 9.02 23.61
N PHE A 152 -12.06 9.71 23.74
CA PHE A 152 -11.76 10.45 24.96
C PHE A 152 -12.76 11.59 25.21
N ILE A 153 -13.24 12.26 24.16
CA ILE A 153 -14.32 13.25 24.29
C ILE A 153 -15.62 12.58 24.73
N ALA A 154 -16.03 11.50 24.06
CA ALA A 154 -17.27 10.79 24.43
C ALA A 154 -17.23 10.29 25.89
N VAL A 155 -16.11 9.72 26.33
CA VAL A 155 -15.91 9.30 27.73
C VAL A 155 -15.99 10.51 28.68
N ARG A 156 -15.36 11.63 28.33
CA ARG A 156 -15.43 12.86 29.14
C ARG A 156 -16.87 13.33 29.30
N ASP A 157 -17.59 13.42 28.20
CA ASP A 157 -18.95 13.97 28.18
C ASP A 157 -19.91 13.02 28.92
N ALA A 158 -19.78 11.70 28.72
CA ALA A 158 -20.53 10.70 29.47
C ALA A 158 -20.21 10.71 30.98
N THR A 159 -18.99 11.08 31.38
CA THR A 159 -18.59 11.12 32.80
C THR A 159 -19.05 12.40 33.51
N ASN A 160 -19.29 13.50 32.80
CA ASN A 160 -19.63 14.79 33.41
C ASN A 160 -20.96 14.77 34.17
N THR A 161 -22.02 14.23 33.58
CA THR A 161 -23.36 14.15 34.20
C THR A 161 -23.43 13.29 35.47
N PRO A 162 -22.89 12.05 35.50
CA PRO A 162 -22.86 11.25 36.73
C PRO A 162 -21.95 11.88 37.79
N LEU A 163 -20.85 12.54 37.40
CA LEU A 163 -19.99 13.26 38.35
C LEU A 163 -20.75 14.42 39.04
N GLN A 164 -21.51 15.21 38.27
CA GLN A 164 -22.37 16.26 38.83
C GLN A 164 -23.43 15.70 39.77
N THR A 165 -24.01 14.55 39.41
CA THR A 165 -25.00 13.85 40.25
C THR A 165 -24.39 13.35 41.56
N LEU A 166 -23.16 12.84 41.53
CA LEU A 166 -22.40 12.45 42.73
C LEU A 166 -22.05 13.66 43.60
N GLU A 167 -21.60 14.77 43.00
CA GLU A 167 -21.32 16.02 43.71
C GLU A 167 -22.59 16.53 44.45
N LEU A 168 -23.75 16.51 43.78
CA LEU A 168 -25.03 16.89 44.40
C LEU A 168 -25.44 15.93 45.52
N SER A 169 -25.29 14.63 45.32
CA SER A 169 -25.65 13.60 46.31
C SER A 169 -24.80 13.71 47.58
N ILE A 170 -23.49 13.98 47.43
CA ILE A 170 -22.56 14.20 48.54
C ILE A 170 -22.97 15.47 49.32
N ALA A 171 -23.31 16.56 48.62
CA ALA A 171 -23.77 17.79 49.25
C ALA A 171 -25.05 17.59 50.08
N LEU A 172 -26.02 16.82 49.56
CA LEU A 172 -27.25 16.47 50.28
C LEU A 172 -26.98 15.56 51.49
N LEU A 173 -26.06 14.59 51.37
CA LEU A 173 -25.70 13.68 52.45
C LEU A 173 -25.04 14.42 53.62
N ARG A 174 -24.21 15.42 53.32
CA ARG A 174 -23.57 16.30 54.32
C ARG A 174 -24.57 17.09 55.14
N GLN A 175 -25.63 17.59 54.50
CA GLN A 175 -26.68 18.33 55.19
C GLN A 175 -27.52 17.43 56.11
N ARG A 176 -27.69 16.15 55.75
CA ARG A 176 -28.62 15.22 56.41
C ARG A 176 -27.97 14.36 57.49
N SER A 177 -26.64 14.21 57.50
CA SER A 177 -25.92 13.37 58.46
C SER A 177 -24.55 13.96 58.85
N PRO A 178 -24.50 14.94 59.79
CA PRO A 178 -23.27 15.60 60.21
C PRO A 178 -22.23 14.67 60.88
N GLY A 179 -22.66 13.50 61.38
CA GLY A 179 -21.79 12.54 62.07
C GLY A 179 -20.88 11.71 61.15
N SER A 180 -21.02 11.81 59.83
CA SER A 180 -20.30 10.99 58.85
C SER A 180 -19.26 11.75 58.01
N GLU A 181 -18.80 12.91 58.51
CA GLU A 181 -17.75 13.76 57.91
C GLU A 181 -16.53 13.00 57.31
N PRO A 182 -15.91 12.01 57.99
CA PRO A 182 -14.74 11.33 57.41
C PRO A 182 -15.06 10.52 56.14
N THR A 183 -16.27 9.94 56.03
CA THR A 183 -16.70 9.20 54.84
C THR A 183 -17.06 10.16 53.70
N ILE A 184 -17.71 11.27 54.00
CA ILE A 184 -18.07 12.32 53.04
C ILE A 184 -16.79 12.93 52.43
N ALA A 185 -15.79 13.25 53.26
CA ALA A 185 -14.50 13.74 52.81
C ALA A 185 -13.70 12.72 51.96
N ALA A 186 -13.94 11.42 52.12
CA ALA A 186 -13.36 10.40 51.25
C ALA A 186 -14.05 10.38 49.87
N MET A 187 -15.37 10.52 49.82
CA MET A 187 -16.14 10.60 48.57
C MET A 187 -15.79 11.84 47.75
N GLU A 188 -15.67 13.02 48.39
CA GLU A 188 -15.23 14.26 47.73
C GLU A 188 -13.84 14.11 47.10
N ARG A 189 -12.88 13.48 47.81
CA ARG A 189 -11.55 13.22 47.27
C ARG A 189 -11.58 12.28 46.07
N ALA A 190 -12.45 11.27 46.07
CA ALA A 190 -12.60 10.35 44.93
C ALA A 190 -13.18 11.08 43.70
N VAL A 191 -14.23 11.88 43.89
CA VAL A 191 -14.83 12.73 42.85
C VAL A 191 -13.79 13.71 42.28
N HIS A 192 -13.00 14.36 43.14
CA HIS A 192 -11.96 15.29 42.69
C HIS A 192 -10.87 14.58 41.87
N ARG A 193 -10.48 13.35 42.26
CA ARG A 193 -9.54 12.54 41.46
C ARG A 193 -10.11 12.20 40.09
N ILE A 194 -11.37 11.78 40.01
CA ILE A 194 -12.05 11.47 38.74
C ILE A 194 -12.07 12.73 37.87
N ARG A 195 -12.51 13.87 38.41
CA ARG A 195 -12.52 15.16 37.71
C ARG A 195 -11.15 15.56 37.16
N SER A 196 -10.10 15.37 37.96
CA SER A 196 -8.73 15.68 37.54
C SER A 196 -8.26 14.79 36.38
N LEU A 197 -8.71 13.53 36.35
CA LEU A 197 -8.42 12.58 35.27
C LEU A 197 -9.14 12.98 33.98
N THR A 198 -10.44 13.33 34.07
CA THR A 198 -11.23 13.77 32.92
C THR A 198 -10.72 15.10 32.34
N GLN A 199 -10.27 16.04 33.19
CA GLN A 199 -9.64 17.28 32.73
C GLN A 199 -8.32 17.04 31.97
N ARG A 200 -7.50 16.09 32.43
CA ARG A 200 -6.25 15.73 31.73
C ARG A 200 -6.52 15.13 30.36
N LEU A 201 -7.59 14.33 30.23
CA LEU A 201 -8.06 13.77 28.96
C LEU A 201 -8.55 14.86 27.99
N GLY A 202 -9.15 15.93 28.50
CA GLY A 202 -9.63 17.06 27.70
C GLY A 202 -8.53 17.92 27.07
N SER A 203 -7.25 17.74 27.41
CA SER A 203 -6.16 18.49 26.78
C SER A 203 -5.89 18.08 25.31
N MET A 204 -6.52 17.00 24.84
CA MET A 204 -6.41 16.48 23.47
C MET A 204 -7.43 17.09 22.49
N ASP A 205 -8.39 17.89 22.96
CA ASP A 205 -9.42 18.58 22.14
C ASP A 205 -8.86 19.38 20.94
N PRO A 206 -7.74 20.13 21.06
CA PRO A 206 -7.22 20.96 19.97
C PRO A 206 -6.69 20.19 18.75
N LEU A 207 -6.49 18.87 18.86
CA LEU A 207 -5.95 18.03 17.79
C LEU A 207 -7.03 17.49 16.84
N LEU A 208 -8.31 17.73 17.14
CA LEU A 208 -9.43 17.24 16.35
C LEU A 208 -9.90 18.27 15.33
N VAL A 209 -10.00 17.83 14.08
CA VAL A 209 -10.65 18.58 13.01
C VAL A 209 -12.13 18.20 13.02
N TRP A 210 -12.97 19.07 13.58
CA TRP A 210 -14.42 18.92 13.57
C TRP A 210 -14.95 18.99 12.13
N ARG A 211 -15.73 17.97 11.71
CA ARG A 211 -16.40 17.96 10.40
C ARG A 211 -17.89 18.23 10.54
N GLU A 212 -18.50 18.86 9.52
CA GLU A 212 -19.96 19.05 9.46
C GLU A 212 -20.67 17.68 9.57
N GLY A 213 -21.54 17.54 10.58
CA GLY A 213 -22.21 16.27 10.92
C GLY A 213 -21.83 15.70 12.29
N ASP A 214 -20.73 16.17 12.88
CA ASP A 214 -20.27 15.80 14.23
C ASP A 214 -21.01 16.56 15.36
N GLU A 215 -22.10 17.28 15.05
CA GLU A 215 -22.78 18.20 15.99
C GLU A 215 -23.73 17.49 16.97
N SER A 216 -24.09 16.23 16.70
CA SER A 216 -24.95 15.41 17.56
C SER A 216 -24.21 14.12 17.95
N PHE A 217 -23.26 14.26 18.86
CA PHE A 217 -22.55 13.13 19.48
C PHE A 217 -23.45 12.45 20.52
N ASP A 218 -24.06 11.32 20.18
CA ASP A 218 -24.58 10.39 21.18
C ASP A 218 -23.42 9.57 21.77
N ALA A 219 -22.80 10.11 22.82
CA ALA A 219 -21.68 9.48 23.52
C ALA A 219 -22.03 8.06 24.01
N ASP A 220 -23.29 7.81 24.37
CA ASP A 220 -23.78 6.53 24.86
C ASP A 220 -23.91 5.49 23.75
N ALA A 221 -24.28 5.90 22.53
CA ALA A 221 -24.27 5.03 21.36
C ALA A 221 -22.85 4.63 20.96
N MET A 222 -21.89 5.57 21.02
CA MET A 222 -20.50 5.30 20.66
C MET A 222 -19.80 4.38 21.66
N LEU A 223 -20.06 4.57 22.96
CA LEU A 223 -19.54 3.68 24.01
C LEU A 223 -20.09 2.27 23.88
N ARG A 224 -21.40 2.11 23.62
CA ARG A 224 -22.03 0.80 23.38
C ARG A 224 -21.45 0.09 22.17
N HIS A 225 -21.26 0.81 21.06
CA HIS A 225 -20.68 0.22 19.86
C HIS A 225 -19.24 -0.26 20.10
N LEU A 226 -18.50 0.45 20.95
CA LEU A 226 -17.15 0.05 21.32
C LEU A 226 -17.11 -1.15 22.25
N GLU A 227 -18.01 -1.23 23.24
CA GLU A 227 -18.18 -2.44 24.06
C GLU A 227 -18.47 -3.66 23.19
N GLU A 228 -19.35 -3.53 22.19
CA GLU A 228 -19.67 -4.59 21.23
C GLU A 228 -18.48 -4.98 20.34
N ASP A 229 -17.69 -4.01 19.86
CA ASP A 229 -16.49 -4.27 19.07
C ASP A 229 -15.38 -4.94 19.90
N LEU A 230 -15.18 -4.49 21.13
CA LEU A 230 -14.16 -5.00 22.04
C LEU A 230 -14.51 -6.41 22.52
N ALA A 231 -15.79 -6.70 22.76
CA ALA A 231 -16.28 -8.06 23.01
C ALA A 231 -15.99 -9.00 21.82
N ARG A 232 -16.30 -8.56 20.59
CA ARG A 232 -16.02 -9.35 19.37
C ARG A 232 -14.54 -9.60 19.15
N GLU A 233 -13.68 -8.62 19.41
CA GLU A 233 -12.23 -8.76 19.23
C GLU A 233 -11.60 -9.65 20.32
N LEU A 234 -12.10 -9.59 21.56
CA LEU A 234 -11.71 -10.51 22.63
C LEU A 234 -12.12 -11.96 22.32
N GLU A 235 -13.29 -12.19 21.73
CA GLU A 235 -13.71 -13.52 21.26
C GLU A 235 -12.79 -14.04 20.15
N ARG A 236 -12.43 -13.20 19.17
CA ARG A 236 -11.49 -13.58 18.10
C ARG A 236 -10.10 -13.96 18.60
N ARG A 237 -9.60 -13.33 19.67
CA ARG A 237 -8.29 -13.66 20.25
C ARG A 237 -8.30 -14.89 21.15
N ARG A 238 -9.49 -15.36 21.54
CA ARG A 238 -9.68 -16.55 22.38
C ARG A 238 -9.77 -17.84 21.57
N HIS A 239 -9.97 -17.73 20.25
CA HIS A 239 -10.03 -18.81 19.27
C HIS A 239 -8.81 -18.80 18.35
#